data_AF-A0A7V8ZBY9-F1
#
_entry.id   AF-A0A7V8ZBY9-F1
#
_cell.length_a   1.000
_cell.length_b   1.000
_cell.length_c   1.000
_cell.angle_alpha   90.00
_cell.angle_beta   90.00
_cell.angle_gamma   90.00
#
_symmetry.space_group_name_H-M   'P 1'
#
loop_
_entity.id
_entity.type
_entity.pdbx_description
1 polymer ?
#
loop_
_entity_poly.entity_id
_entity_poly.type
_entity_poly.pdbx_seq_one_letter_code
_entity_poly.pdbx_strand_id
1 'polypeptide(L)' 'VQVDAVRALNYAGKLKRHGRIEGRRPSWKKAYVTLKAGEQPLDYGEAI' A
#
# COMPACT_ATOMS: atom_id res chain seq x y z
N VAL A 1 9.53 -17.27 -0.15
CA VAL A 1 8.50 -16.27 0.22
C VAL A 1 7.12 -16.89 -0.01
N GLN A 2 6.57 -17.51 1.01
CA GLN A 2 5.18 -17.96 1.08
C GLN A 2 4.37 -17.07 2.03
N VAL A 3 3.14 -16.80 1.62
CA VAL A 3 2.20 -15.91 2.32
C VAL A 3 1.15 -16.75 3.02
N ASP A 4 0.82 -16.36 4.24
CA ASP A 4 -0.24 -16.96 5.03
C ASP A 4 -1.57 -16.23 4.81
N ALA A 5 -1.55 -14.90 4.94
CA ALA A 5 -2.75 -14.08 4.76
C ALA A 5 -2.45 -12.71 4.16
N VAL A 6 -3.42 -12.16 3.42
CA VAL A 6 -3.38 -10.79 2.89
C VAL A 6 -4.64 -10.05 3.26
N ARG A 7 -4.49 -8.85 3.83
CA ARG A 7 -5.60 -7.94 4.17
C ARG A 7 -5.46 -6.69 3.32
N ALA A 8 -6.39 -6.51 2.38
CA ALA A 8 -6.38 -5.38 1.45
C ALA A 8 -7.33 -4.26 1.90
N LEU A 9 -6.94 -3.02 1.62
CA LEU A 9 -7.73 -1.82 1.89
C LEU A 9 -7.67 -0.91 0.66
N ASN A 10 -8.83 -0.37 0.28
CA ASN A 10 -8.93 0.63 -0.79
C ASN A 10 -8.95 2.02 -0.17
N TYR A 11 -7.92 2.81 -0.45
CA TYR A 11 -7.83 4.20 -0.02
C TYR A 11 -8.26 5.11 -1.16
N ALA A 12 -9.42 5.71 -0.99
CA ALA A 12 -9.87 6.74 -1.91
C ALA A 12 -8.95 7.96 -1.81
N GLY A 13 -8.55 8.50 -2.96
CA GLY A 13 -7.74 9.72 -2.99
C GLY A 13 -8.44 10.87 -2.28
N LYS A 14 -7.70 11.80 -1.69
CA LYS A 14 -8.27 12.99 -1.06
C LYS A 14 -8.59 14.04 -2.12
N LEU A 15 -9.65 14.81 -1.90
CA LEU A 15 -9.88 16.05 -2.67
C LEU A 15 -8.71 17.00 -2.39
N LYS A 16 -8.23 17.66 -3.45
CA LYS A 16 -7.08 18.56 -3.39
C LYS A 16 -7.36 19.72 -4.33
N ARG A 17 -7.30 20.93 -3.79
CA ARG A 17 -7.44 22.16 -4.56
C ARG A 17 -6.07 22.71 -4.96
N HIS A 18 -5.98 23.17 -6.20
CA HIS A 18 -4.86 23.95 -6.70
C HIS A 18 -5.41 25.23 -7.37
N GLY A 19 -5.30 26.37 -6.67
CA GLY A 19 -5.87 27.63 -7.12
C GLY A 19 -7.40 27.56 -7.27
N ARG A 20 -7.90 27.73 -8.50
CA ARG A 20 -9.32 27.61 -8.87
C ARG A 20 -9.76 26.18 -9.20
N ILE A 21 -8.83 25.26 -9.43
CA ILE A 21 -9.14 23.90 -9.86
C ILE A 21 -9.24 22.99 -8.63
N GLU A 22 -10.35 22.26 -8.54
CA GLU A 22 -10.52 21.17 -7.58
C GLU A 22 -10.34 19.83 -8.29
N GLY A 23 -9.42 19.02 -7.78
CA GLY A 23 -9.16 17.68 -8.28
C GLY A 23 -9.07 16.68 -7.14
N ARG A 24 -8.80 15.42 -7.47
CA ARG A 24 -8.63 14.34 -6.49
C ARG A 24 -7.26 13.70 -6.69
N ARG A 25 -6.58 13.37 -5.59
CA ARG A 25 -5.38 12.53 -5.67
C ARG A 25 -5.75 11.15 -6.24
N PRO A 26 -4.82 10.43 -6.86
CA PRO A 26 -5.05 9.04 -7.21
C PRO A 26 -5.47 8.23 -5.99
N SER A 27 -6.50 7.41 -6.14
CA SER A 27 -6.82 6.36 -5.18
C SER A 27 -5.72 5.30 -5.22
N TRP A 28 -5.46 4.67 -4.09
CA TRP A 28 -4.44 3.63 -3.99
C TRP A 28 -4.97 2.46 -3.16
N LYS A 29 -4.41 1.28 -3.42
CA LYS A 29 -4.73 0.07 -2.65
C LYS A 29 -3.54 -0.24 -1.74
N LYS A 30 -3.79 -0.45 -0.46
CA LYS A 30 -2.80 -0.93 0.50
C LYS A 30 -3.08 -2.40 0.79
N ALA A 31 -2.02 -3.18 0.96
CA ALA A 31 -2.13 -4.55 1.46
C ALA A 31 -1.22 -4.73 2.67
N TYR A 32 -1.76 -5.34 3.72
CA TYR A 32 -0.96 -5.90 4.81
C TYR A 32 -0.81 -7.39 4.54
N VAL A 33 0.43 -7.88 4.56
CA VAL A 33 0.76 -9.26 4.20
C VAL A 33 1.39 -9.93 5.42
N THR A 34 0.83 -11.07 5.81
CA THR A 34 1.36 -11.93 6.86
C THR A 34 2.08 -13.09 6.19
N LEU A 35 3.37 -13.24 6.48
CA LEU A 35 4.19 -14.35 6.00
C LEU A 35 4.00 -15.58 6.90
N LYS A 36 4.31 -16.77 6.38
CA LYS A 36 4.29 -17.99 7.19
C LYS A 36 5.37 -17.97 8.27
N ALA A 37 5.09 -18.67 9.38
CA ALA A 37 6.06 -18.79 10.47
C ALA A 37 7.34 -19.50 9.99
N GLY A 38 8.50 -18.92 10.34
CA GLY A 38 9.82 -19.43 9.91
C GLY A 38 10.33 -18.86 8.58
N GLU A 39 9.52 -18.06 7.88
CA GLU A 39 9.97 -17.34 6.69
C GLU A 39 10.79 -16.10 7.09
N GLN A 40 11.87 -15.80 6.35
CA GLN A 40 12.70 -14.64 6.66
C GLN A 40 11.93 -13.32 6.43
N PRO A 41 12.11 -12.30 7.29
CA PRO A 41 11.62 -10.96 7.03
C PRO A 41 12.15 -10.44 5.70
N LEU A 42 11.32 -9.70 4.97
CA LEU A 42 11.73 -9.02 3.76
C LEU A 42 12.77 -7.95 4.12
N ASP A 43 13.98 -8.06 3.57
CA ASP A 43 14.97 -6.99 3.59
C ASP A 43 14.68 -6.04 2.42
N TYR A 44 14.27 -4.82 2.73
CA TYR A 44 13.91 -3.80 1.75
C TYR A 44 15.11 -2.94 1.32
N GLY A 45 16.32 -3.21 1.83
CA GLY A 45 17.52 -2.42 1.57
C GLY A 45 17.99 -2.38 0.11
N GLU A 46 17.59 -3.34 -0.72
CA GLU A 46 17.97 -3.41 -2.15
C GLU A 46 16.92 -2.83 -3.11
N ALA A 47 15.78 -2.35 -2.60
CA ALA A 47 14.63 -1.94 -3.42
C ALA A 47 14.43 -0.40 -3.51
N ILE A 48 15.54 0.36 -3.47
CA ILE A 48 15.56 1.82 -3.72
C ILE A 48 16.41 2.12 -4.95
#